data_AF-A0A238BSN4-F1
#
_entry.id   AF-A0A238BSN4-F1
#
_cell.length_a   1.000
_cell.length_b   1.000
_cell.length_c   1.000
_cell.angle_alpha   90.00
_cell.angle_beta   90.00
_cell.angle_gamma   90.00
#
_symmetry.space_group_name_H-M   'P 1'
#
loop_
_entity.id
_entity.type
_entity.pdbx_description
1 polymer ?
#
loop_
_entity_poly.entity_id
_entity_poly.type
_entity_poly.pdbx_seq_one_letter_code
_entity_poly.pdbx_strand_id
1 'polypeptide(L)'
;MTNYCLNSFLVTSDKWKYYCVLFIDEIKSVQKEADFICSIDDMDVSMAVDRDKNTGNDTEELINMKGFRFKEILAEDGSRKVAFVLLDVNDCSSNQAILIVERTPFPLNKEDWNAIVSQCSLKTLSTNDVYSNHLLFPPEKFAGIKTTLINPCTEKHIAKYRDQKRYVIHETPDDYKSITLPHLDEHQFTLKWIFNLLDHKAEVDRIILDDVDPHNGFVLAPDLKWDGENLANLYVLAIIRRKGIKSIRDLTANDLPLLENICQKSYMAIKEKYGIDKHQIRAYFHYQPSFYHLHVHFIHVSYDAPASSVGMEYMLLFCPECGSSLQIEEGSNCYQFNCHNCPYVHPVTKIIRSRHYPKLKDLDEVLGGPSAWENAQITDERCPRCSGDRAYFMQLQTRSADEPMTVFYRCANSECAYRWKE
;
A
#
# COMPACT_ATOMS: atom_id res chain seq x y z
N MET A 1 -31.68 47.90 36.92
CA MET A 1 -31.41 46.67 37.70
C MET A 1 -30.23 45.97 37.03
N THR A 2 -28.98 46.39 37.28
CA THR A 2 -28.09 45.80 38.31
C THR A 2 -28.13 44.27 38.33
N ASN A 3 -27.07 43.61 37.86
CA ASN A 3 -26.05 43.12 38.79
C ASN A 3 -24.75 42.65 38.11
N TYR A 4 -23.69 42.98 38.82
CA TYR A 4 -22.27 42.72 38.64
C TYR A 4 -21.91 41.22 38.71
N CYS A 5 -20.80 40.81 38.08
CA CYS A 5 -19.64 40.34 38.84
C CYS A 5 -18.36 40.23 37.98
N LEU A 6 -17.31 40.84 38.50
CA LEU A 6 -15.90 40.79 38.09
C LEU A 6 -15.22 39.50 38.61
N ASN A 7 -14.01 39.27 38.11
CA ASN A 7 -12.86 38.58 38.73
C ASN A 7 -12.52 37.13 38.30
N SER A 8 -11.46 37.07 37.47
CA SER A 8 -10.15 36.41 37.70
C SER A 8 -10.05 34.89 37.93
N PHE A 9 -8.93 34.35 37.41
CA PHE A 9 -8.08 33.19 37.78
C PHE A 9 -7.78 32.33 36.53
N LEU A 10 -6.60 32.51 35.93
CA LEU A 10 -5.34 31.78 36.15
C LEU A 10 -5.32 30.39 35.46
N VAL A 11 -4.40 30.30 34.49
CA VAL A 11 -3.61 29.14 34.03
C VAL A 11 -4.05 27.78 34.56
N THR A 12 -4.41 26.87 33.66
CA THR A 12 -3.77 25.55 33.56
C THR A 12 -4.01 24.91 32.19
N SER A 13 -3.01 24.13 31.81
CA SER A 13 -2.92 23.18 30.71
C SER A 13 -4.13 22.23 30.61
N ASP A 14 -4.20 21.52 29.49
CA ASP A 14 -5.06 20.35 29.22
C ASP A 14 -6.44 20.64 28.64
N LYS A 15 -6.49 20.85 27.32
CA LYS A 15 -7.60 20.39 26.47
C LYS A 15 -7.11 19.82 25.14
N TRP A 16 -6.28 18.78 25.22
CA TRP A 16 -6.18 17.73 24.20
C TRP A 16 -6.76 16.45 24.78
N LYS A 17 -8.09 16.39 24.87
CA LYS A 17 -8.83 15.16 25.11
C LYS A 17 -10.03 15.16 24.16
N TYR A 18 -10.31 13.97 23.60
CA TYR A 18 -11.33 13.67 22.59
C TYR A 18 -10.86 14.11 21.19
N TYR A 19 -10.49 13.23 20.23
CA TYR A 19 -11.19 12.04 19.75
C TYR A 19 -10.23 10.93 19.27
N CYS A 20 -10.27 9.78 19.94
CA CYS A 20 -10.10 8.46 19.32
C CYS A 20 -10.66 7.45 20.33
N VAL A 21 -11.99 7.29 20.32
CA VAL A 21 -12.64 6.17 21.02
C VAL A 21 -12.84 5.11 19.96
N LEU A 22 -12.07 4.02 20.06
CA LEU A 22 -12.53 2.64 19.98
C LEU A 22 -11.35 1.73 20.39
N PHE A 23 -11.56 1.03 21.51
CA PHE A 23 -10.72 0.03 22.18
C PHE A 23 -9.48 0.52 22.94
N ILE A 24 -9.74 0.92 24.19
CA ILE A 24 -8.79 0.82 25.31
C ILE A 24 -9.34 -0.30 26.20
N ASP A 25 -8.54 -1.33 26.46
CA ASP A 25 -8.35 -1.79 27.83
C ASP A 25 -6.95 -2.39 27.99
N GLU A 26 -6.31 -1.97 29.08
CA GLU A 26 -5.08 -2.45 29.69
C GLU A 26 -3.77 -2.35 28.87
N ILE A 27 -2.85 -1.50 29.36
CA ILE A 27 -1.63 -1.95 30.07
C ILE A 27 -0.84 -0.71 30.50
N LYS A 28 -0.87 -0.45 31.82
CA LYS A 28 0.19 0.29 32.52
C LYS A 28 1.18 -0.74 33.05
N SER A 29 2.22 -1.10 32.28
CA SER A 29 3.48 -1.66 32.80
C SER A 29 4.43 -2.14 31.69
N VAL A 30 5.02 -1.25 30.89
CA VAL A 30 6.33 -1.56 30.25
C VAL A 30 7.10 -0.25 30.11
N GLN A 31 7.84 0.11 31.16
CA GLN A 31 8.84 1.17 31.11
C GLN A 31 10.19 0.50 31.35
N LYS A 32 10.75 -0.07 30.27
CA LYS A 32 12.16 -0.39 30.03
C LYS A 32 12.28 -1.22 28.77
N GLU A 33 12.67 -0.56 27.69
CA GLU A 33 13.44 -1.03 26.52
C GLU A 33 13.19 -0.02 25.39
N ALA A 34 13.91 1.10 25.48
CA ALA A 34 13.99 2.08 24.41
C ALA A 34 15.42 2.03 23.89
N ASP A 35 15.68 1.04 23.05
CA ASP A 35 16.80 1.01 22.11
C ASP A 35 16.24 0.41 20.81
N PHE A 36 16.59 1.01 19.68
CA PHE A 36 16.29 0.56 18.32
C PHE A 36 14.86 0.77 17.75
N ILE A 37 14.49 2.03 17.46
CA ILE A 37 13.41 2.33 16.49
C ILE A 37 13.80 3.55 15.63
N CYS A 38 14.62 3.31 14.61
CA CYS A 38 14.75 4.14 13.40
C CYS A 38 15.63 3.40 12.37
N SER A 39 15.11 2.34 11.76
CA SER A 39 15.82 1.66 10.65
C SER A 39 14.87 0.86 9.79
N ILE A 40 13.85 1.52 9.25
CA ILE A 40 12.92 0.88 8.31
C ILE A 40 12.53 1.94 7.27
N ASP A 41 13.37 2.11 6.24
CA ASP A 41 12.94 2.35 4.84
C ASP A 41 14.01 2.96 3.91
N ASP A 42 15.26 3.11 4.32
CA ASP A 42 16.29 3.61 3.41
C ASP A 42 17.04 2.50 2.65
N MET A 43 16.97 2.60 1.32
CA MET A 43 17.88 1.97 0.36
C MET A 43 19.22 2.70 0.41
N ASP A 44 20.23 2.07 1.03
CA ASP A 44 21.63 2.44 0.81
C ASP A 44 22.10 1.71 -0.47
N VAL A 45 21.84 2.31 -1.64
CA VAL A 45 22.41 1.84 -2.92
C VAL A 45 23.60 2.72 -3.25
N SER A 46 24.73 2.43 -2.62
CA SER A 46 26.04 2.87 -3.09
C SER A 46 26.77 1.69 -3.71
N MET A 47 26.33 1.23 -4.88
CA MET A 47 27.17 0.49 -5.82
C MET A 47 26.82 0.94 -7.23
N ALA A 48 27.46 2.03 -7.67
CA ALA A 48 27.54 2.36 -9.07
C ALA A 48 28.22 1.20 -9.80
N VAL A 49 27.52 0.58 -10.75
CA VAL A 49 28.13 -0.36 -11.68
C VAL A 49 28.78 0.47 -12.77
N ASP A 50 30.11 0.61 -12.71
CA ASP A 50 30.90 1.05 -13.85
C ASP A 50 30.67 0.07 -15.01
N ARG A 51 29.91 0.51 -16.02
CA ARG A 51 29.83 -0.19 -17.31
C ARG A 51 31.08 0.13 -18.11
N ASP A 52 32.14 -0.62 -17.85
CA ASP A 52 33.24 -0.69 -18.79
C ASP A 52 32.76 -1.44 -20.05
N LYS A 53 32.78 -0.73 -21.18
CA LYS A 53 32.48 -1.31 -22.48
C LYS A 53 33.60 -2.28 -22.83
N ASN A 54 33.36 -3.58 -22.69
CA ASN A 54 34.18 -4.58 -23.34
C ASN A 54 33.31 -5.54 -24.15
N THR A 55 33.44 -5.45 -25.46
CA THR A 55 32.83 -6.33 -26.44
C THR A 55 33.47 -7.72 -26.36
N GLY A 56 32.73 -8.74 -25.95
CA GLY A 56 33.15 -10.14 -26.10
C GLY A 56 32.27 -11.14 -25.34
N ASN A 57 31.45 -11.89 -26.07
CA ASN A 57 30.74 -13.14 -25.69
C ASN A 57 30.30 -13.27 -24.22
N ASP A 58 29.10 -12.75 -23.93
CA ASP A 58 28.38 -13.00 -22.67
C ASP A 58 27.93 -14.47 -22.59
N THR A 59 28.79 -15.36 -22.11
CA THR A 59 28.31 -16.59 -21.47
C THR A 59 27.80 -16.22 -20.08
N GLU A 60 26.49 -16.32 -19.86
CA GLU A 60 25.84 -16.07 -18.56
C GLU A 60 26.56 -16.86 -17.45
N GLU A 61 27.32 -16.18 -16.60
CA GLU A 61 27.97 -16.79 -15.45
C GLU A 61 26.91 -17.16 -14.41
N LEU A 62 26.57 -18.45 -14.34
CA LEU A 62 25.66 -18.98 -13.32
C LEU A 62 26.35 -19.01 -11.95
N ILE A 63 25.74 -18.34 -10.97
CA ILE A 63 26.21 -18.37 -9.57
C ILE A 63 25.94 -19.75 -8.97
N ASN A 64 27.00 -20.39 -8.48
CA ASN A 64 26.91 -21.71 -7.85
C ASN A 64 26.52 -21.62 -6.36
N MET A 65 25.33 -22.12 -6.03
CA MET A 65 24.79 -22.08 -4.66
C MET A 65 25.30 -23.21 -3.74
N LYS A 66 26.19 -24.10 -4.19
CA LYS A 66 26.66 -25.26 -3.38
C LYS A 66 27.33 -24.87 -2.05
N GLY A 67 27.92 -23.68 -1.97
CA GLY A 67 28.57 -23.16 -0.77
C GLY A 67 27.62 -22.52 0.24
N PHE A 68 26.32 -22.42 -0.05
CA PHE A 68 25.38 -21.75 0.84
C PHE A 68 24.56 -22.77 1.64
N ARG A 69 24.38 -22.48 2.93
CA ARG A 69 23.48 -23.24 3.82
C ARG A 69 22.41 -22.35 4.38
N PHE A 70 21.19 -22.89 4.43
CA PHE A 70 20.08 -22.23 5.12
C PHE A 70 20.42 -22.03 6.60
N LYS A 71 20.18 -20.82 7.11
CA LYS A 71 20.30 -20.50 8.53
C LYS A 71 18.93 -20.20 9.14
N GLU A 72 18.20 -19.23 8.58
CA GLU A 72 16.88 -18.84 9.07
C GLU A 72 16.07 -18.08 8.00
N ILE A 73 14.76 -17.96 8.24
CA ILE A 73 13.89 -17.04 7.50
C ILE A 73 13.87 -15.72 8.28
N LEU A 74 14.28 -14.64 7.63
CA LEU A 74 14.27 -13.30 8.21
C LEU A 74 12.84 -12.74 8.24
N ALA A 75 12.12 -12.82 7.12
CA ALA A 75 10.72 -12.39 7.00
C ALA A 75 10.03 -13.06 5.81
N GLU A 76 8.70 -13.02 5.79
CA GLU A 76 7.85 -13.44 4.68
C GLU A 76 6.70 -12.43 4.54
N ASP A 77 6.42 -12.04 3.29
CA ASP A 77 5.25 -11.22 2.97
C ASP A 77 4.38 -11.97 1.97
N GLY A 78 3.38 -12.67 2.53
CA GLY A 78 2.42 -13.45 1.77
C GLY A 78 1.52 -12.61 0.86
N SER A 79 1.45 -11.29 1.01
CA SER A 79 0.71 -10.43 0.07
C SER A 79 1.52 -10.19 -1.20
N ARG A 80 2.80 -9.85 -1.04
CA ARG A 80 3.77 -9.60 -2.12
C ARG A 80 4.41 -10.86 -2.68
N LYS A 81 4.18 -12.02 -2.05
CA LYS A 81 4.76 -13.32 -2.42
C LYS A 81 6.30 -13.27 -2.43
N VAL A 82 6.88 -12.66 -1.39
CA VAL A 82 8.33 -12.51 -1.20
C VAL A 82 8.79 -13.12 0.12
N ALA A 83 9.96 -13.74 0.12
CA ALA A 83 10.63 -14.22 1.33
C ALA A 83 12.08 -13.74 1.40
N PHE A 84 12.55 -13.52 2.63
CA PHE A 84 13.90 -13.07 2.94
C PHE A 84 14.59 -14.16 3.75
N VAL A 85 15.65 -14.75 3.21
CA VAL A 85 16.31 -15.93 3.78
C VAL A 85 17.76 -15.60 4.11
N LEU A 86 18.19 -15.90 5.32
CA LEU A 86 19.59 -15.79 5.73
C LEU A 86 20.31 -17.11 5.49
N LEU A 87 21.51 -17.01 4.93
CA LEU A 87 22.37 -18.12 4.57
C LEU A 87 23.75 -17.98 5.24
N ASP A 88 24.33 -19.10 5.67
CA ASP A 88 25.76 -19.18 5.98
C ASP A 88 26.54 -19.55 4.70
N VAL A 89 27.71 -18.93 4.51
CA VAL A 89 28.57 -19.13 3.34
C VAL A 89 29.77 -19.99 3.72
N ASN A 90 29.98 -21.08 2.98
CA ASN A 90 31.03 -22.09 3.18
C ASN A 90 31.07 -22.66 4.60
N ASP A 91 29.89 -22.92 5.18
CA ASP A 91 29.72 -23.43 6.56
C ASP A 91 30.39 -22.54 7.64
N CYS A 92 30.61 -21.26 7.32
CA CYS A 92 31.27 -20.31 8.21
C CYS A 92 30.25 -19.29 8.74
N SER A 93 29.95 -19.35 10.04
CA SER A 93 28.95 -18.47 10.67
C SER A 93 29.32 -16.99 10.66
N SER A 94 30.60 -16.64 10.46
CA SER A 94 31.07 -15.26 10.33
C SER A 94 30.94 -14.69 8.92
N ASN A 95 30.58 -15.51 7.93
CA ASN A 95 30.35 -15.05 6.56
C ASN A 95 28.94 -15.43 6.12
N GLN A 96 28.08 -14.44 5.97
CA GLN A 96 26.65 -14.64 5.74
C GLN A 96 26.21 -13.97 4.46
N ALA A 97 25.08 -14.45 3.93
CA ALA A 97 24.43 -13.86 2.77
C ALA A 97 22.91 -13.82 2.95
N ILE A 98 22.24 -12.86 2.33
CA ILE A 98 20.78 -12.78 2.30
C ILE A 98 20.30 -13.11 0.89
N LEU A 99 19.35 -14.04 0.79
CA LEU A 99 18.65 -14.40 -0.43
C LEU A 99 17.22 -13.89 -0.35
N ILE A 100 16.89 -12.95 -1.23
CA ILE A 100 15.53 -12.42 -1.37
C ILE A 100 14.90 -13.09 -2.57
N VAL A 101 13.77 -13.77 -2.37
CA VAL A 101 13.06 -14.51 -3.43
C VAL A 101 11.66 -13.94 -3.60
N GLU A 102 11.37 -13.45 -4.81
CA GLU A 102 10.13 -12.75 -5.17
C GLU A 102 9.49 -13.43 -6.39
N ARG A 103 8.18 -13.70 -6.31
CA ARG A 103 7.45 -14.21 -7.49
C ARG A 103 7.47 -13.17 -8.61
N THR A 104 7.74 -13.64 -9.83
CA THR A 104 7.69 -12.81 -11.03
C THR A 104 6.23 -12.45 -11.37
N PRO A 105 5.97 -11.23 -11.88
CA PRO A 105 4.68 -10.87 -12.44
C PRO A 105 4.30 -11.76 -13.63
N PHE A 106 3.00 -11.94 -13.87
CA PHE A 106 2.53 -12.64 -15.07
C PHE A 106 2.76 -11.81 -16.33
N PRO A 107 3.02 -12.46 -17.48
CA PRO A 107 3.13 -11.76 -18.75
C PRO A 107 1.80 -11.12 -19.15
N LEU A 108 1.87 -9.99 -19.86
CA LEU A 108 0.69 -9.26 -20.35
C LEU A 108 0.35 -9.54 -21.81
N ASN A 109 1.23 -10.24 -22.55
CA ASN A 109 1.03 -10.51 -23.98
C ASN A 109 0.30 -11.85 -24.22
N LYS A 110 -0.37 -11.94 -25.37
CA LYS A 110 -1.21 -13.09 -25.73
C LYS A 110 -0.38 -14.33 -26.03
N GLU A 111 0.79 -14.15 -26.63
CA GLU A 111 1.67 -15.21 -27.10
C GLU A 111 2.17 -16.07 -25.92
N ASP A 112 2.60 -15.42 -24.84
CA ASP A 112 3.04 -16.11 -23.63
C ASP A 112 1.88 -16.82 -22.94
N TRP A 113 0.67 -16.23 -22.89
CA TRP A 113 -0.50 -16.92 -22.33
C TRP A 113 -0.92 -18.14 -23.17
N ASN A 114 -0.82 -18.08 -24.50
CA ASN A 114 -1.05 -19.25 -25.35
C ASN A 114 -0.05 -20.38 -25.02
N ALA A 115 1.22 -20.04 -24.77
CA ALA A 115 2.22 -21.00 -24.37
C ALA A 115 1.93 -21.59 -22.97
N ILE A 116 1.58 -20.76 -22.00
CA ILE A 116 1.23 -21.22 -20.64
C ILE A 116 0.02 -22.16 -20.69
N VAL A 117 -1.08 -21.76 -21.33
CA VAL A 117 -2.31 -22.55 -21.37
C VAL A 117 -2.11 -23.90 -22.07
N SER A 118 -1.34 -23.93 -23.15
CA SER A 118 -1.11 -25.16 -23.93
C SER A 118 -0.16 -26.16 -23.27
N GLN A 119 0.70 -25.72 -22.35
CA GLN A 119 1.80 -26.53 -21.80
C GLN A 119 1.78 -26.64 -20.27
N CYS A 120 0.88 -25.94 -19.57
CA CYS A 120 0.75 -26.05 -18.12
C CYS A 120 0.16 -27.39 -17.69
N SER A 121 0.35 -27.72 -16.41
CA SER A 121 -0.44 -28.75 -15.73
C SER A 121 -1.21 -28.15 -14.56
N LEU A 122 -2.43 -28.64 -14.34
CA LEU A 122 -3.31 -28.20 -13.26
C LEU A 122 -3.50 -29.34 -12.25
N LYS A 123 -3.33 -29.03 -10.98
CA LYS A 123 -3.77 -29.89 -9.88
C LYS A 123 -5.00 -29.28 -9.23
N THR A 124 -6.14 -29.94 -9.39
CA THR A 124 -7.40 -29.52 -8.78
C THR A 124 -7.31 -29.53 -7.26
N LEU A 125 -7.69 -28.42 -6.64
CA LEU A 125 -7.78 -28.26 -5.19
C LEU A 125 -9.22 -28.40 -4.71
N SER A 126 -10.16 -27.74 -5.40
CA SER A 126 -11.59 -27.85 -5.12
C SER A 126 -12.42 -27.51 -6.35
N THR A 127 -13.65 -28.01 -6.36
CA THR A 127 -14.63 -27.79 -7.43
C THR A 127 -16.00 -27.56 -6.81
N ASN A 128 -16.72 -26.58 -7.31
CA ASN A 128 -18.08 -26.26 -6.92
C ASN A 128 -18.83 -25.71 -8.15
N ASP A 129 -19.71 -26.53 -8.72
CA ASP A 129 -20.45 -26.24 -9.96
C ASP A 129 -19.51 -25.77 -11.09
N VAL A 130 -19.63 -24.51 -11.54
CA VAL A 130 -18.78 -23.94 -12.59
C VAL A 130 -17.42 -23.40 -12.08
N TYR A 131 -17.21 -23.37 -10.76
CA TYR A 131 -15.98 -22.85 -10.17
C TYR A 131 -15.03 -23.98 -9.79
N SER A 132 -13.80 -23.92 -10.26
CA SER A 132 -12.76 -24.87 -9.89
C SER A 132 -11.47 -24.14 -9.52
N ASN A 133 -10.94 -24.43 -8.34
CA ASN A 133 -9.67 -23.90 -7.87
C ASN A 133 -8.56 -24.90 -8.19
N HIS A 134 -7.50 -24.43 -8.83
CA HIS A 134 -6.38 -25.26 -9.27
C HIS A 134 -5.05 -24.67 -8.82
N LEU A 135 -4.08 -25.53 -8.57
CA LEU A 135 -2.68 -25.16 -8.54
C LEU A 135 -2.10 -25.34 -9.94
N LEU A 136 -1.63 -24.25 -10.55
CA LEU A 136 -1.04 -24.25 -11.88
C LEU A 136 0.48 -24.43 -11.80
N PHE A 137 1.00 -25.38 -12.58
CA PHE A 137 2.43 -25.57 -12.81
C PHE A 137 2.75 -25.12 -14.24
N PRO A 138 3.41 -23.96 -14.41
CA PRO A 138 3.69 -23.41 -15.73
C PRO A 138 4.91 -24.08 -16.38
N PRO A 139 5.13 -23.90 -17.68
CA PRO A 139 6.37 -24.30 -18.35
C PRO A 139 7.61 -23.66 -17.70
N GLU A 140 8.77 -24.31 -17.81
CA GLU A 140 10.02 -23.91 -17.15
C GLU A 140 10.39 -22.43 -17.40
N LYS A 141 10.16 -21.93 -18.62
CA LYS A 141 10.34 -20.52 -19.01
C LYS A 141 9.65 -19.53 -18.04
N PHE A 142 8.49 -19.89 -17.50
CA PHE A 142 7.67 -19.03 -16.64
C PHE A 142 7.71 -19.45 -15.17
N ALA A 143 8.48 -20.49 -14.82
CA ALA A 143 8.64 -20.97 -13.45
C ALA A 143 9.73 -20.21 -12.66
N GLY A 144 10.45 -19.31 -13.33
CA GLY A 144 11.52 -18.50 -12.74
C GLY A 144 11.04 -17.62 -11.58
N ILE A 145 11.83 -17.57 -10.51
CA ILE A 145 11.62 -16.73 -9.34
C ILE A 145 12.70 -15.65 -9.34
N LYS A 146 12.29 -14.39 -9.26
CA LYS A 146 13.23 -13.27 -9.20
C LYS A 146 13.98 -13.37 -7.88
N THR A 147 15.30 -13.36 -7.96
CA THR A 147 16.16 -13.59 -6.80
C THR A 147 17.22 -12.50 -6.70
N THR A 148 17.38 -11.94 -5.50
CA THR A 148 18.48 -11.00 -5.18
C THR A 148 19.38 -11.64 -4.12
N LEU A 149 20.68 -11.66 -4.37
CA LEU A 149 21.68 -12.19 -3.43
C LEU A 149 22.54 -11.03 -2.90
N ILE A 150 22.53 -10.85 -1.58
CA ILE A 150 23.40 -9.90 -0.87
C ILE A 150 24.52 -10.71 -0.21
N ASN A 151 25.72 -10.68 -0.77
CA ASN A 151 26.87 -11.46 -0.29
C ASN A 151 28.19 -10.67 -0.45
N PRO A 152 28.93 -10.39 0.64
CA PRO A 152 28.58 -10.69 2.04
C PRO A 152 27.49 -9.74 2.55
N CYS A 153 26.68 -10.20 3.51
CA CYS A 153 25.73 -9.34 4.22
C CYS A 153 26.29 -8.87 5.57
N THR A 154 25.94 -7.65 5.99
CA THR A 154 26.29 -7.10 7.31
C THR A 154 25.13 -7.29 8.29
N GLU A 155 25.37 -7.11 9.58
CA GLU A 155 24.27 -7.15 10.56
C GLU A 155 23.20 -6.08 10.34
N LYS A 156 23.56 -4.95 9.74
CA LYS A 156 22.58 -3.94 9.32
C LYS A 156 21.65 -4.47 8.23
N HIS A 157 22.17 -5.25 7.28
CA HIS A 157 21.32 -5.90 6.27
C HIS A 157 20.39 -6.93 6.91
N ILE A 158 20.90 -7.74 7.84
CA ILE A 158 20.12 -8.77 8.54
C ILE A 158 18.97 -8.11 9.32
N ALA A 159 19.27 -7.09 10.12
CA ALA A 159 18.27 -6.34 10.88
C ALA A 159 17.20 -5.70 9.98
N LYS A 160 17.59 -5.18 8.81
CA LYS A 160 16.68 -4.55 7.84
C LYS A 160 15.63 -5.50 7.27
N TYR A 161 16.01 -6.74 6.97
CA TYR A 161 15.12 -7.71 6.33
C TYR A 161 14.45 -8.68 7.31
N ARG A 162 14.87 -8.68 8.58
CA ARG A 162 14.20 -9.43 9.64
C ARG A 162 12.83 -8.83 9.91
N ASP A 163 11.84 -9.68 10.14
CA ASP A 163 10.52 -9.25 10.57
C ASP A 163 10.64 -8.48 11.88
N GLN A 164 10.04 -7.29 11.90
CA GLN A 164 10.10 -6.40 13.05
C GLN A 164 8.67 -6.17 13.54
N LYS A 165 8.48 -6.29 14.86
CA LYS A 165 7.21 -5.91 15.48
C LYS A 165 7.01 -4.41 15.28
N ARG A 166 5.97 -4.05 14.54
CA ARG A 166 5.59 -2.65 14.31
C ARG A 166 4.58 -2.22 15.37
N TYR A 167 4.82 -1.05 15.95
CA TYR A 167 3.94 -0.42 16.93
C TYR A 167 3.43 0.90 16.37
N VAL A 168 2.17 1.21 16.63
CA VAL A 168 1.62 2.54 16.35
C VAL A 168 2.04 3.47 17.49
N ILE A 169 2.67 4.59 17.15
CA ILE A 169 3.11 5.61 18.11
C ILE A 169 2.39 6.92 17.77
N HIS A 170 1.82 7.56 18.79
CA HIS A 170 1.27 8.90 18.69
C HIS A 170 2.29 9.91 19.17
N GLU A 171 3.08 10.46 18.25
CA GLU A 171 4.14 11.42 18.58
C GLU A 171 3.57 12.85 18.69
N THR A 172 3.70 13.45 19.87
CA THR A 172 3.33 14.86 20.08
C THR A 172 4.41 15.81 19.52
N PRO A 173 4.11 17.10 19.31
CA PRO A 173 5.12 18.09 18.93
C PRO A 173 6.28 18.20 19.95
N ASP A 174 6.02 17.95 21.23
CA ASP A 174 7.04 17.99 22.27
C ASP A 174 7.91 16.73 22.25
N ASP A 175 7.32 15.56 22.00
CA ASP A 175 8.08 14.31 21.79
C ASP A 175 9.01 14.43 20.58
N TYR A 176 8.51 15.00 19.48
CA TYR A 176 9.33 15.26 18.29
C TYR A 176 10.55 16.11 18.65
N LYS A 177 10.37 17.22 19.38
CA LYS A 177 11.48 18.13 19.73
C LYS A 177 12.45 17.55 20.75
N SER A 178 11.95 16.78 21.71
CA SER A 178 12.74 16.30 22.86
C SER A 178 13.36 14.92 22.65
N ILE A 179 12.79 14.10 21.76
CA ILE A 179 13.20 12.70 21.54
C ILE A 179 13.62 12.49 20.09
N THR A 180 12.70 12.70 19.15
CA THR A 180 12.92 12.32 17.75
C THR A 180 13.96 13.20 17.07
N LEU A 181 13.83 14.52 17.13
CA LEU A 181 14.74 15.46 16.48
C LEU A 181 16.19 15.31 16.98
N PRO A 182 16.48 15.20 18.29
CA PRO A 182 17.82 14.87 18.77
C PRO A 182 18.35 13.55 18.22
N HIS A 183 17.52 12.51 18.19
CA HIS A 183 17.90 11.21 17.63
C HIS A 183 18.23 11.31 16.13
N LEU A 184 17.46 12.08 15.37
CA LEU A 184 17.69 12.34 13.95
C LEU A 184 19.01 13.07 13.72
N ASP A 185 19.29 14.13 14.48
CA ASP A 185 20.52 14.89 14.30
C ASP A 185 21.78 14.06 14.61
N GLU A 186 21.67 13.03 15.46
CA GLU A 186 22.75 12.10 15.76
C GLU A 186 22.87 10.95 14.73
N HIS A 187 21.76 10.44 14.21
CA HIS A 187 21.72 9.19 13.43
C HIS A 187 21.35 9.35 11.95
N GLN A 188 21.15 10.58 11.46
CA GLN A 188 20.74 10.83 10.07
C GLN A 188 21.77 10.31 9.05
N PHE A 189 21.30 9.50 8.10
CA PHE A 189 22.09 9.01 6.98
C PHE A 189 22.52 10.13 6.02
N THR A 190 23.55 9.85 5.23
CA THR A 190 24.07 10.81 4.25
C THR A 190 23.06 11.10 3.14
N LEU A 191 22.73 12.37 2.96
CA LEU A 191 21.87 12.85 1.87
C LEU A 191 22.65 13.13 0.56
N LYS A 192 23.88 12.60 0.43
CA LYS A 192 24.77 12.89 -0.69
C LYS A 192 24.15 12.54 -2.04
N TRP A 193 23.42 11.44 -2.13
CA TRP A 193 22.76 11.01 -3.36
C TRP A 193 21.71 12.02 -3.83
N ILE A 194 20.95 12.62 -2.90
CA ILE A 194 19.96 13.66 -3.18
C ILE A 194 20.63 14.87 -3.80
N PHE A 195 21.72 15.34 -3.19
CA PHE A 195 22.43 16.50 -3.72
C PHE A 195 23.13 16.19 -5.05
N ASN A 196 23.57 14.96 -5.28
CA ASN A 196 24.08 14.57 -6.59
C ASN A 196 23.00 14.62 -7.67
N LEU A 197 21.76 14.21 -7.37
CA LEU A 197 20.63 14.37 -8.29
C LEU A 197 20.31 15.85 -8.55
N LEU A 198 20.18 16.65 -7.47
CA LEU A 198 19.82 18.07 -7.55
C LEU A 198 20.89 18.94 -8.24
N ASP A 199 22.16 18.56 -8.13
CA ASP A 199 23.32 19.21 -8.76
C ASP A 199 23.64 18.63 -10.16
N HIS A 200 22.79 17.74 -10.70
CA HIS A 200 22.98 17.06 -11.99
C HIS A 200 24.28 16.25 -12.12
N LYS A 201 24.78 15.70 -11.01
CA LYS A 201 25.97 14.83 -10.97
C LYS A 201 25.63 13.35 -11.17
N ALA A 202 24.37 12.95 -10.96
CA ALA A 202 23.89 11.58 -11.11
C ALA A 202 22.40 11.56 -11.55
N GLU A 203 21.99 10.49 -12.23
CA GLU A 203 20.58 10.18 -12.59
C GLU A 203 19.85 11.28 -13.40
N VAL A 204 20.61 12.11 -14.11
CA VAL A 204 20.08 13.26 -14.87
C VAL A 204 19.14 12.84 -15.99
N ASP A 205 19.42 11.69 -16.61
CA ASP A 205 18.65 11.09 -17.69
C ASP A 205 17.25 10.62 -17.25
N ARG A 206 17.05 10.41 -15.94
CA ARG A 206 15.77 9.95 -15.38
C ARG A 206 14.81 11.09 -15.07
N ILE A 207 15.30 12.34 -15.02
CA ILE A 207 14.52 13.51 -14.63
C ILE A 207 13.34 13.72 -15.59
N ILE A 208 12.15 13.91 -15.01
CA ILE A 208 10.90 14.19 -15.74
C ILE A 208 10.68 15.70 -15.85
N LEU A 209 10.89 16.40 -14.74
CA LEU A 209 10.75 17.85 -14.63
C LEU A 209 11.86 18.37 -13.71
N ASP A 210 12.44 19.50 -14.10
CA ASP A 210 13.40 20.22 -13.28
C ASP A 210 12.99 21.68 -13.13
N ASP A 211 12.45 22.03 -11.96
CA ASP A 211 12.18 23.41 -11.58
C ASP A 211 13.38 23.98 -10.82
N VAL A 212 14.12 24.87 -11.47
CA VAL A 212 15.41 25.41 -11.01
C VAL A 212 15.29 26.49 -9.93
N ASP A 213 14.07 26.88 -9.53
CA ASP A 213 13.90 27.86 -8.46
C ASP A 213 14.53 27.37 -7.14
N PRO A 214 15.41 28.16 -6.50
CA PRO A 214 16.15 27.71 -5.32
C PRO A 214 15.28 27.58 -4.05
N HIS A 215 14.09 28.18 -4.02
CA HIS A 215 13.23 28.23 -2.83
C HIS A 215 11.96 27.38 -2.98
N ASN A 216 11.30 27.49 -4.14
CA ASN A 216 10.03 26.85 -4.48
C ASN A 216 10.16 25.83 -5.62
N GLY A 217 11.38 25.54 -6.06
CA GLY A 217 11.67 24.55 -7.10
C GLY A 217 11.97 23.17 -6.55
N PHE A 218 11.92 22.19 -7.44
CA PHE A 218 12.03 20.77 -7.14
C PHE A 218 12.42 19.99 -8.41
N VAL A 219 12.92 18.78 -8.22
CA VAL A 219 13.16 17.80 -9.29
C VAL A 219 12.12 16.70 -9.17
N LEU A 220 11.48 16.35 -10.29
CA LEU A 220 10.57 15.22 -10.41
C LEU A 220 11.29 14.08 -11.14
N ALA A 221 11.38 12.90 -10.52
CA ALA A 221 12.05 11.74 -11.11
C ALA A 221 11.36 10.42 -10.71
N PRO A 222 11.43 9.37 -11.53
CA PRO A 222 10.96 8.03 -11.16
C PRO A 222 11.64 7.52 -9.89
N ASP A 223 10.87 6.91 -8.99
CA ASP A 223 11.45 6.20 -7.84
C ASP A 223 12.32 5.03 -8.31
N LEU A 224 13.33 4.66 -7.52
CA LEU A 224 14.20 3.50 -7.80
C LEU A 224 13.44 2.16 -7.80
N LYS A 225 12.29 2.09 -7.12
CA LYS A 225 11.45 0.90 -7.02
C LYS A 225 10.63 0.64 -8.29
N TRP A 226 10.51 1.62 -9.17
CA TRP A 226 9.73 1.48 -10.41
C TRP A 226 10.64 1.24 -11.62
N ASP A 227 10.31 0.20 -12.38
CA ASP A 227 11.04 -0.20 -13.59
C ASP A 227 10.84 0.74 -14.79
N GLY A 228 9.82 1.61 -14.73
CA GLY A 228 9.49 2.54 -15.81
C GLY A 228 8.69 1.91 -16.95
N GLU A 229 8.32 0.64 -16.86
CA GLU A 229 7.60 -0.07 -17.92
C GLU A 229 6.09 -0.13 -17.64
N ASN A 230 5.71 -0.64 -16.48
CA ASN A 230 4.30 -0.81 -16.15
C ASN A 230 3.72 0.47 -15.51
N LEU A 231 2.94 1.22 -16.29
CA LEU A 231 2.27 2.44 -15.85
C LEU A 231 1.25 2.22 -14.71
N ALA A 232 0.70 1.01 -14.56
CA ALA A 232 -0.18 0.69 -13.43
C ALA A 232 0.57 0.71 -12.09
N ASN A 233 1.90 0.59 -12.13
CA ASN A 233 2.82 0.65 -11.00
C ASN A 233 3.60 1.97 -10.95
N LEU A 234 3.15 3.01 -11.67
CA LEU A 234 3.87 4.29 -11.73
C LEU A 234 4.17 4.80 -10.32
N TYR A 235 5.44 5.14 -10.10
CA TYR A 235 5.96 5.70 -8.87
C TYR A 235 6.98 6.79 -9.21
N VAL A 236 6.63 8.03 -8.89
CA VAL A 236 7.44 9.22 -9.13
C VAL A 236 7.60 10.00 -7.84
N LEU A 237 8.79 10.59 -7.63
CA LEU A 237 9.15 11.40 -6.49
C LEU A 237 9.40 12.84 -6.90
N ALA A 238 8.84 13.80 -6.17
CA ALA A 238 9.23 15.21 -6.22
C ALA A 238 10.16 15.52 -5.04
N ILE A 239 11.40 15.92 -5.31
CA ILE A 239 12.44 16.24 -4.32
C ILE A 239 12.74 17.74 -4.38
N ILE A 240 12.56 18.45 -3.27
CA ILE A 240 12.69 19.90 -3.26
C ILE A 240 14.16 20.35 -3.40
N ARG A 241 14.39 21.53 -3.98
CA ARG A 241 15.74 22.13 -4.04
C ARG A 241 16.14 22.79 -2.72
N ARG A 242 15.17 23.38 -2.02
CA ARG A 242 15.39 24.08 -0.76
C ARG A 242 15.95 23.12 0.29
N LYS A 243 17.07 23.50 0.92
CA LYS A 243 17.70 22.71 1.98
C LYS A 243 17.03 23.00 3.34
N GLY A 244 17.13 22.03 4.24
CA GLY A 244 16.77 22.22 5.66
C GLY A 244 15.32 21.93 6.02
N ILE A 245 14.46 21.51 5.09
CA ILE A 245 13.16 20.91 5.43
C ILE A 245 13.34 19.40 5.54
N LYS A 246 13.28 18.86 6.76
CA LYS A 246 13.50 17.44 7.03
C LYS A 246 12.25 16.61 6.77
N SER A 247 11.07 17.10 7.19
CA SER A 247 9.79 16.40 7.05
C SER A 247 8.60 17.36 7.13
N ILE A 248 7.38 16.81 7.20
CA ILE A 248 6.15 17.59 7.42
C ILE A 248 6.15 18.40 8.73
N ARG A 249 7.02 18.08 9.71
CA ARG A 249 7.17 18.83 10.96
C ARG A 249 7.77 20.23 10.77
N ASP A 250 8.53 20.43 9.70
CA ASP A 250 9.17 21.70 9.39
C ASP A 250 8.32 22.59 8.47
N LEU A 251 7.19 22.07 7.97
CA LEU A 251 6.31 22.82 7.08
C LEU A 251 5.56 23.92 7.83
N THR A 252 5.51 25.08 7.20
CA THR A 252 4.82 26.29 7.68
C THR A 252 3.97 26.88 6.56
N ALA A 253 3.15 27.88 6.89
CA ALA A 253 2.36 28.59 5.88
C ALA A 253 3.21 29.25 4.76
N ASN A 254 4.49 29.57 5.05
CA ASN A 254 5.39 30.16 4.06
C ASN A 254 5.80 29.17 2.96
N ASP A 255 5.57 27.86 3.17
CA ASP A 255 5.94 26.80 2.25
C ASP A 255 4.83 26.46 1.26
N LEU A 256 3.67 27.10 1.40
CA LEU A 256 2.53 26.89 0.51
C LEU A 256 2.89 27.07 -0.99
N PRO A 257 3.64 28.11 -1.42
CA PRO A 257 4.00 28.25 -2.83
C PRO A 257 4.84 27.08 -3.37
N LEU A 258 5.75 26.53 -2.56
CA LEU A 258 6.52 25.33 -2.89
C LEU A 258 5.59 24.12 -3.06
N LEU A 259 4.66 23.91 -2.13
CA LEU A 259 3.73 22.78 -2.16
C LEU A 259 2.75 22.85 -3.34
N GLU A 260 2.22 24.04 -3.64
CA GLU A 260 1.36 24.28 -4.79
C GLU A 260 2.12 24.05 -6.11
N ASN A 261 3.37 24.53 -6.20
CA ASN A 261 4.23 24.29 -7.35
C ASN A 261 4.48 22.79 -7.57
N ILE A 262 4.85 22.06 -6.51
CA ILE A 262 5.06 20.61 -6.58
C ILE A 262 3.79 19.92 -7.09
N CYS A 263 2.63 20.23 -6.49
CA CYS A 263 1.36 19.63 -6.86
C CYS A 263 1.00 19.90 -8.34
N GLN A 264 0.95 21.18 -8.74
CA GLN A 264 0.51 21.56 -10.08
C GLN A 264 1.46 21.09 -11.17
N LYS A 265 2.76 21.38 -11.03
CA LYS A 265 3.74 21.06 -12.06
C LYS A 265 3.98 19.56 -12.18
N SER A 266 3.92 18.80 -11.09
CA SER A 266 4.09 17.34 -11.15
C SER A 266 2.93 16.67 -11.89
N TYR A 267 1.68 17.05 -11.63
CA TYR A 267 0.55 16.51 -12.36
C TYR A 267 0.61 16.82 -13.86
N MET A 268 1.03 18.04 -14.22
CA MET A 268 1.22 18.41 -15.63
C MET A 268 2.31 17.56 -16.28
N ALA A 269 3.47 17.43 -15.64
CA ALA A 269 4.60 16.67 -16.17
C ALA A 269 4.31 15.16 -16.28
N ILE A 270 3.61 14.57 -15.29
CA ILE A 270 3.18 13.16 -15.34
C ILE A 270 2.20 12.95 -16.50
N LYS A 271 1.25 13.86 -16.69
CA LYS A 271 0.30 13.78 -17.80
C LYS A 271 0.98 13.91 -19.16
N GLU A 272 1.91 14.84 -19.30
CA GLU A 272 2.65 15.06 -20.55
C GLU A 272 3.53 13.86 -20.92
N LYS A 273 4.25 13.29 -19.95
CA LYS A 273 5.18 12.19 -20.19
C LYS A 273 4.51 10.82 -20.31
N TYR A 274 3.49 10.55 -19.49
CA TYR A 274 2.91 9.20 -19.36
C TYR A 274 1.43 9.12 -19.76
N GLY A 275 0.78 10.24 -20.07
CA GLY A 275 -0.64 10.26 -20.45
C GLY A 275 -1.61 9.97 -19.31
N ILE A 276 -1.15 10.03 -18.04
CA ILE A 276 -1.97 9.70 -16.87
C ILE A 276 -2.60 10.97 -16.30
N ASP A 277 -3.92 10.95 -16.11
CA ASP A 277 -4.65 12.07 -15.53
C ASP A 277 -4.44 12.18 -14.02
N LYS A 278 -4.51 13.41 -13.49
CA LYS A 278 -4.31 13.69 -12.05
C LYS A 278 -5.22 12.87 -11.12
N HIS A 279 -6.41 12.49 -11.57
CA HIS A 279 -7.38 11.70 -10.79
C HIS A 279 -6.98 10.21 -10.65
N GLN A 280 -6.00 9.77 -11.43
CA GLN A 280 -5.41 8.43 -11.35
C GLN A 280 -4.11 8.41 -10.54
N ILE A 281 -3.75 9.54 -9.90
CA ILE A 281 -2.54 9.67 -9.12
C ILE A 281 -2.88 10.02 -7.68
N ARG A 282 -2.32 9.27 -6.74
CA ARG A 282 -2.30 9.62 -5.31
C ARG A 282 -1.00 10.36 -5.01
N ALA A 283 -1.11 11.53 -4.37
CA ALA A 283 0.03 12.34 -3.97
C ALA A 283 0.08 12.50 -2.44
N TYR A 284 1.21 12.20 -1.81
CA TYR A 284 1.31 12.19 -0.35
C TYR A 284 2.74 12.31 0.19
N PHE A 285 2.83 12.55 1.50
CA PHE A 285 4.08 12.50 2.28
C PHE A 285 4.14 11.24 3.13
N HIS A 286 5.35 10.73 3.35
CA HIS A 286 5.61 9.79 4.43
C HIS A 286 5.87 10.51 5.75
N TYR A 287 5.36 9.95 6.84
CA TYR A 287 5.81 10.29 8.18
C TYR A 287 5.84 9.03 9.08
N GLN A 288 7.00 8.61 9.59
CA GLN A 288 8.33 9.17 9.34
C GLN A 288 8.78 8.93 7.88
N PRO A 289 9.50 9.88 7.25
CA PRO A 289 10.06 9.64 5.91
C PRO A 289 11.25 8.68 5.99
N SER A 290 11.55 8.01 4.87
CA SER A 290 12.73 7.16 4.75
C SER A 290 14.00 8.00 4.93
N PHE A 291 14.12 9.09 4.17
CA PHE A 291 15.19 10.08 4.29
C PHE A 291 14.65 11.46 4.65
N TYR A 292 15.38 12.19 5.50
CA TYR A 292 14.97 13.50 6.04
C TYR A 292 15.40 14.67 5.16
N HIS A 293 14.84 14.68 3.95
CA HIS A 293 14.80 15.82 3.03
C HIS A 293 13.44 15.78 2.35
N LEU A 294 12.65 16.84 2.49
CA LEU A 294 11.24 16.82 2.08
C LEU A 294 11.07 16.36 0.63
N HIS A 295 10.20 15.38 0.45
CA HIS A 295 9.84 14.83 -0.84
C HIS A 295 8.37 14.42 -0.86
N VAL A 296 7.78 14.41 -2.05
CA VAL A 296 6.38 14.04 -2.27
C VAL A 296 6.33 12.83 -3.18
N HIS A 297 5.53 11.84 -2.79
CA HIS A 297 5.28 10.63 -3.54
C HIS A 297 4.10 10.85 -4.48
N PHE A 298 4.22 10.45 -5.75
CA PHE A 298 3.15 10.41 -6.74
C PHE A 298 3.05 8.99 -7.28
N ILE A 299 1.99 8.28 -6.90
CA ILE A 299 1.78 6.89 -7.31
C ILE A 299 0.48 6.73 -8.10
N HIS A 300 0.43 5.78 -9.02
CA HIS A 300 -0.84 5.42 -9.66
C HIS A 300 -1.81 4.82 -8.63
N VAL A 301 -3.10 5.18 -8.68
CA VAL A 301 -4.11 4.73 -7.70
C VAL A 301 -4.32 3.21 -7.66
N SER A 302 -3.94 2.51 -8.74
CA SER A 302 -3.99 1.03 -8.80
C SER A 302 -2.75 0.36 -8.19
N TYR A 303 -1.70 1.11 -7.89
CA TYR A 303 -0.50 0.58 -7.27
C TYR A 303 -0.65 0.57 -5.75
N ASP A 304 -0.59 -0.62 -5.16
CA ASP A 304 -0.50 -0.79 -3.70
C ASP A 304 0.96 -0.66 -3.27
N ALA A 305 1.44 0.58 -3.21
CA ALA A 305 2.83 0.86 -2.91
C ALA A 305 3.17 0.46 -1.47
N PRO A 306 4.37 -0.10 -1.22
CA PRO A 306 4.86 -0.28 0.15
C PRO A 306 4.80 1.05 0.92
N ALA A 307 4.27 1.01 2.15
CA ALA A 307 4.05 2.16 3.02
C ALA A 307 2.95 3.17 2.59
N SER A 308 2.07 2.82 1.65
CA SER A 308 0.89 3.63 1.28
C SER A 308 -0.36 3.41 2.14
N SER A 309 -0.19 2.81 3.33
CA SER A 309 -1.28 2.58 4.28
C SER A 309 -1.48 3.79 5.19
N VAL A 310 -2.73 3.98 5.67
CA VAL A 310 -3.19 5.16 6.44
C VAL A 310 -2.31 5.49 7.67
N GLY A 311 -1.52 4.54 8.18
CA GLY A 311 -0.60 4.78 9.28
C GLY A 311 0.66 5.58 8.93
N MET A 312 0.99 5.71 7.64
CA MET A 312 2.22 6.38 7.15
C MET A 312 1.93 7.52 6.16
N GLU A 313 0.67 7.69 5.74
CA GLU A 313 0.24 8.59 4.66
C GLU A 313 -0.56 9.81 5.17
N TYR A 314 -0.16 11.03 4.78
CA TYR A 314 -0.97 12.24 4.96
C TYR A 314 -1.52 12.73 3.60
N MET A 315 -2.84 12.59 3.40
CA MET A 315 -3.55 13.02 2.18
C MET A 315 -3.82 14.54 2.20
N LEU A 316 -3.59 15.23 1.08
CA LEU A 316 -3.66 16.70 1.01
C LEU A 316 -5.10 17.22 0.77
N LEU A 317 -5.71 17.84 1.78
CA LEU A 317 -6.91 18.69 1.66
C LEU A 317 -6.58 20.07 2.24
N PHE A 318 -6.41 21.08 1.38
CA PHE A 318 -6.02 22.44 1.77
C PHE A 318 -7.16 23.45 1.59
N CYS A 319 -7.15 24.49 2.43
CA CYS A 319 -8.07 25.61 2.35
C CYS A 319 -7.72 26.52 1.15
N PRO A 320 -8.67 26.90 0.30
CA PRO A 320 -8.41 27.75 -0.86
C PRO A 320 -8.09 29.21 -0.51
N GLU A 321 -8.42 29.67 0.70
CA GLU A 321 -8.18 31.06 1.14
C GLU A 321 -6.86 31.23 1.90
N CYS A 322 -6.52 30.24 2.75
CA CYS A 322 -5.40 30.33 3.71
C CYS A 322 -4.29 29.31 3.45
N GLY A 323 -4.52 28.34 2.54
CA GLY A 323 -3.61 27.22 2.24
C GLY A 323 -3.36 26.25 3.38
N SER A 324 -3.97 26.46 4.56
CA SER A 324 -3.82 25.56 5.71
C SER A 324 -4.62 24.28 5.49
N SER A 325 -4.20 23.18 6.13
CA SER A 325 -4.95 21.93 6.05
C SER A 325 -6.36 22.10 6.62
N LEU A 326 -7.35 21.60 5.90
CA LEU A 326 -8.74 21.64 6.33
C LEU A 326 -9.00 20.52 7.35
N GLN A 327 -9.57 20.89 8.49
CA GLN A 327 -9.97 19.96 9.54
C GLN A 327 -11.46 19.62 9.39
N ILE A 328 -11.85 18.38 9.68
CA ILE A 328 -13.27 18.02 9.74
C ILE A 328 -13.78 18.38 11.14
N GLU A 329 -14.83 19.19 11.21
CA GLU A 329 -15.53 19.51 12.44
C GLU A 329 -17.06 19.36 12.27
N GLU A 330 -17.77 19.28 13.39
CA GLU A 330 -19.23 19.27 13.40
C GLU A 330 -19.76 20.71 13.38
N GLY A 331 -20.33 21.12 12.24
CA GLY A 331 -20.95 22.43 12.07
C GLY A 331 -22.40 22.46 12.59
N SER A 332 -23.07 23.60 12.43
CA SER A 332 -24.43 23.81 12.96
C SER A 332 -25.48 22.86 12.38
N ASN A 333 -25.28 22.40 11.14
CA ASN A 333 -26.26 21.57 10.40
C ASN A 333 -25.64 20.30 9.76
N CYS A 334 -24.31 20.25 9.58
CA CYS A 334 -23.61 19.12 8.97
C CYS A 334 -22.13 19.13 9.36
N TYR A 335 -21.43 18.01 9.14
CA TYR A 335 -19.96 18.03 9.14
C TYR A 335 -19.45 19.06 8.13
N GLN A 336 -18.37 19.74 8.45
CA GLN A 336 -17.78 20.78 7.62
C GLN A 336 -16.26 20.73 7.69
N PHE A 337 -15.62 21.12 6.59
CA PHE A 337 -14.19 21.34 6.53
C PHE A 337 -13.89 22.77 6.99
N ASN A 338 -13.14 22.95 8.08
CA ASN A 338 -12.81 24.24 8.67
C ASN A 338 -11.30 24.53 8.56
N CYS A 339 -10.94 25.75 8.15
CA CYS A 339 -9.57 26.27 8.29
C CYS A 339 -9.40 26.87 9.69
N HIS A 340 -8.50 26.34 10.51
CA HIS A 340 -8.20 26.93 11.83
C HIS A 340 -7.54 28.33 11.75
N ASN A 341 -7.04 28.72 10.58
CA ASN A 341 -6.30 29.95 10.36
C ASN A 341 -7.13 31.05 9.68
N CYS A 342 -8.35 30.78 9.22
CA CYS A 342 -9.22 31.80 8.61
C CYS A 342 -10.70 31.39 8.71
N PRO A 343 -11.66 32.30 8.45
CA PRO A 343 -13.09 32.00 8.57
C PRO A 343 -13.65 31.04 7.50
N TYR A 344 -12.80 30.45 6.66
CA TYR A 344 -13.23 29.56 5.59
C TYR A 344 -13.79 28.25 6.16
N VAL A 345 -15.03 27.97 5.80
CA VAL A 345 -15.75 26.76 6.15
C VAL A 345 -16.39 26.21 4.88
N HIS A 346 -16.13 24.93 4.58
CA HIS A 346 -16.77 24.23 3.48
C HIS A 346 -17.70 23.13 4.02
N PRO A 347 -19.03 23.35 4.03
CA PRO A 347 -19.98 22.38 4.54
C PRO A 347 -20.00 21.12 3.66
N VAL A 348 -20.00 19.95 4.30
CA VAL A 348 -20.18 18.66 3.63
C VAL A 348 -21.66 18.48 3.30
N THR A 349 -22.09 19.20 2.26
CA THR A 349 -23.50 19.26 1.81
C THR A 349 -23.95 18.00 1.10
N LYS A 350 -22.99 17.22 0.58
CA LYS A 350 -23.24 15.92 -0.02
C LYS A 350 -22.41 14.90 0.72
N ILE A 351 -23.05 13.81 1.07
CA ILE A 351 -22.34 12.68 1.61
C ILE A 351 -21.42 12.13 0.50
N ILE A 352 -20.11 12.24 0.70
CA ILE A 352 -19.12 11.55 -0.12
C ILE A 352 -19.10 10.10 0.34
N ARG A 353 -20.02 9.31 -0.23
CA ARG A 353 -20.08 7.86 -0.06
C ARG A 353 -19.60 7.24 -1.35
N SER A 354 -18.46 6.55 -1.31
CA SER A 354 -18.28 5.42 -2.21
C SER A 354 -19.12 4.28 -1.64
N ARG A 355 -20.33 4.09 -2.16
CA ARG A 355 -21.07 2.85 -1.97
C ARG A 355 -20.77 1.96 -3.14
N HIS A 356 -19.82 1.04 -2.95
CA HIS A 356 -19.90 -0.21 -3.67
C HIS A 356 -21.13 -0.94 -3.13
N TYR A 357 -22.22 -0.88 -3.88
CA TYR A 357 -23.29 -1.85 -3.69
C TYR A 357 -22.70 -3.16 -4.19
N PRO A 358 -22.48 -4.18 -3.34
CA PRO A 358 -22.31 -5.51 -3.86
C PRO A 358 -23.57 -5.76 -4.68
N LYS A 359 -23.41 -5.95 -5.99
CA LYS A 359 -24.46 -6.61 -6.74
C LYS A 359 -24.64 -7.93 -6.01
N LEU A 360 -25.79 -8.12 -5.36
CA LEU A 360 -26.19 -9.47 -5.01
C LEU A 360 -26.10 -10.23 -6.32
N LYS A 361 -25.23 -11.25 -6.36
CA LYS A 361 -25.26 -12.18 -7.49
C LYS A 361 -26.70 -12.61 -7.65
N ASP A 362 -27.22 -12.52 -8.86
CA ASP A 362 -28.58 -13.01 -9.13
C ASP A 362 -28.66 -14.45 -8.60
N LEU A 363 -29.78 -14.82 -7.97
CA LEU A 363 -29.93 -16.20 -7.44
C LEU A 363 -29.64 -17.23 -8.55
N ASP A 364 -29.89 -16.87 -9.81
CA ASP A 364 -29.61 -17.67 -10.98
C ASP A 364 -28.10 -17.83 -11.30
N GLU A 365 -27.25 -16.87 -10.92
CA GLU A 365 -25.77 -17.01 -10.99
C GLU A 365 -25.21 -17.88 -9.85
N VAL A 366 -25.94 -18.02 -8.75
CA VAL A 366 -25.53 -18.82 -7.58
C VAL A 366 -26.07 -20.26 -7.64
N LEU A 367 -27.26 -20.46 -8.20
CA LEU A 367 -27.95 -21.75 -8.30
C LEU A 367 -27.82 -22.41 -9.69
N GLY A 368 -27.13 -21.76 -10.62
CA GLY A 368 -26.88 -22.24 -11.98
C GLY A 368 -28.12 -22.31 -12.88
N GLY A 369 -27.87 -22.65 -14.15
CA GLY A 369 -28.91 -22.87 -15.16
C GLY A 369 -29.73 -24.14 -14.93
N PRO A 370 -30.59 -24.55 -15.89
CA PRO A 370 -31.42 -25.76 -15.77
C PRO A 370 -30.62 -27.05 -15.48
N SER A 371 -29.37 -27.12 -15.95
CA SER A 371 -28.45 -28.26 -15.78
C SER A 371 -27.99 -28.48 -14.34
N ALA A 372 -27.90 -27.42 -13.52
CA ALA A 372 -27.48 -27.51 -12.11
C ALA A 372 -28.47 -28.31 -11.24
N TRP A 373 -29.68 -28.56 -11.74
CA TRP A 373 -30.76 -29.24 -11.05
C TRP A 373 -31.01 -30.66 -11.58
N GLU A 374 -30.28 -31.11 -12.62
CA GLU A 374 -30.47 -32.45 -13.21
C GLU A 374 -30.17 -33.58 -12.21
N ASN A 375 -29.28 -33.33 -11.24
CA ASN A 375 -28.90 -34.27 -10.19
C ASN A 375 -29.44 -33.89 -8.80
N ALA A 376 -30.31 -32.87 -8.71
CA ALA A 376 -30.87 -32.45 -7.43
C ALA A 376 -31.87 -33.49 -6.90
N GLN A 377 -31.91 -33.66 -5.57
CA GLN A 377 -32.85 -34.58 -4.93
C GLN A 377 -34.28 -34.04 -5.04
N ILE A 378 -35.27 -34.93 -5.15
CA ILE A 378 -36.69 -34.58 -5.23
C ILE A 378 -37.33 -34.76 -3.84
N THR A 379 -38.18 -33.82 -3.47
CA THR A 379 -39.03 -33.85 -2.27
C THR A 379 -40.49 -33.54 -2.64
N ASP A 380 -41.41 -33.84 -1.73
CA ASP A 380 -42.85 -33.62 -1.89
C ASP A 380 -43.29 -32.18 -1.50
N GLU A 381 -42.36 -31.23 -1.50
CA GLU A 381 -42.64 -29.82 -1.19
C GLU A 381 -43.46 -29.17 -2.31
N ARG A 382 -44.55 -28.49 -1.93
CA ARG A 382 -45.55 -28.02 -2.88
C ARG A 382 -45.14 -26.68 -3.50
N CYS A 383 -45.15 -26.61 -4.83
CA CYS A 383 -44.77 -25.38 -5.52
C CYS A 383 -45.76 -24.24 -5.24
N PRO A 384 -45.31 -23.07 -4.74
CA PRO A 384 -46.21 -21.95 -4.43
C PRO A 384 -46.81 -21.28 -5.67
N ARG A 385 -46.28 -21.56 -6.88
CA ARG A 385 -46.74 -20.93 -8.13
C ARG A 385 -47.76 -21.78 -8.91
N CYS A 386 -47.46 -23.07 -9.12
CA CYS A 386 -48.33 -23.97 -9.90
C CYS A 386 -48.99 -25.06 -9.04
N SER A 387 -48.75 -25.06 -7.73
CA SER A 387 -49.32 -26.00 -6.77
C SER A 387 -49.03 -27.49 -7.04
N GLY A 388 -48.00 -27.80 -7.83
CA GLY A 388 -47.54 -29.16 -8.05
C GLY A 388 -46.87 -29.76 -6.82
N ASP A 389 -47.01 -31.07 -6.65
CA ASP A 389 -46.69 -31.78 -5.40
C ASP A 389 -45.22 -32.22 -5.28
N ARG A 390 -44.35 -31.82 -6.20
CA ARG A 390 -42.93 -32.18 -6.19
C ARG A 390 -42.03 -31.01 -6.52
N ALA A 391 -40.91 -30.93 -5.80
CA ALA A 391 -39.85 -29.97 -6.00
C ALA A 391 -38.49 -30.67 -5.95
N TYR A 392 -37.57 -30.24 -6.81
CA TYR A 392 -36.15 -30.48 -6.58
C TYR A 392 -35.69 -29.59 -5.43
N PHE A 393 -34.81 -30.08 -4.56
CA PHE A 393 -34.22 -29.27 -3.49
C PHE A 393 -32.69 -29.40 -3.44
N MET A 394 -32.05 -28.34 -2.94
CA MET A 394 -30.62 -28.27 -2.67
C MET A 394 -30.39 -27.47 -1.40
N GLN A 395 -29.47 -27.92 -0.55
CA GLN A 395 -29.09 -27.20 0.66
C GLN A 395 -27.75 -26.51 0.44
N LEU A 396 -27.70 -25.20 0.67
CA LEU A 396 -26.45 -24.45 0.63
C LEU A 396 -26.22 -23.74 1.96
N GLN A 397 -24.99 -23.82 2.45
CA GLN A 397 -24.59 -23.05 3.62
C GLN A 397 -24.35 -21.59 3.20
N THR A 398 -25.35 -20.74 3.43
CA THR A 398 -25.29 -19.31 3.06
C THR A 398 -24.93 -18.41 4.24
N ARG A 399 -24.79 -18.98 5.44
CA ARG A 399 -24.55 -18.27 6.70
C ARG A 399 -23.44 -18.94 7.53
N SER A 400 -23.19 -18.44 8.74
CA SER A 400 -22.18 -19.01 9.65
C SER A 400 -22.44 -20.50 9.91
N ALA A 401 -21.38 -21.24 10.25
CA ALA A 401 -21.47 -22.68 10.50
C ALA A 401 -22.42 -23.04 11.66
N ASP A 402 -22.69 -22.08 12.54
CA ASP A 402 -23.59 -22.23 13.69
C ASP A 402 -25.08 -22.05 13.33
N GLU A 403 -25.40 -21.62 12.09
CA GLU A 403 -26.76 -21.48 11.57
C GLU A 403 -27.14 -22.64 10.61
N PRO A 404 -28.42 -23.07 10.59
CA PRO A 404 -28.87 -24.14 9.69
C PRO A 404 -28.76 -23.72 8.22
N MET A 405 -28.47 -24.71 7.36
CA MET A 405 -28.34 -24.49 5.92
C MET A 405 -29.65 -23.97 5.31
N THR A 406 -29.54 -23.10 4.30
CA THR A 406 -30.71 -22.60 3.55
C THR A 406 -31.12 -23.63 2.51
N VAL A 407 -32.42 -23.92 2.44
CA VAL A 407 -32.97 -24.89 1.46
C VAL A 407 -33.50 -24.12 0.26
N PHE A 408 -33.06 -24.49 -0.93
CA PHE A 408 -33.54 -23.95 -2.19
C PHE A 408 -34.36 -25.01 -2.91
N TYR A 409 -35.52 -24.62 -3.40
CA TYR A 409 -36.43 -25.47 -4.15
C TYR A 409 -36.57 -25.00 -5.59
N ARG A 410 -36.79 -25.95 -6.50
CA ARG A 410 -37.22 -25.71 -7.88
C ARG A 410 -38.38 -26.63 -8.22
N CYS A 411 -39.45 -26.10 -8.80
CA CYS A 411 -40.59 -26.90 -9.21
C CYS A 411 -40.17 -28.02 -10.18
N ALA A 412 -40.63 -29.26 -9.93
CA ALA A 412 -40.34 -30.39 -10.79
C ALA A 412 -41.06 -30.33 -12.15
N ASN A 413 -42.09 -29.50 -12.28
CA ASN A 413 -42.72 -29.22 -13.57
C ASN A 413 -41.79 -28.31 -14.39
N SER A 414 -41.28 -28.84 -15.50
CA SER A 414 -40.36 -28.15 -16.43
C SER A 414 -40.96 -26.88 -17.04
N GLU A 415 -42.29 -26.80 -17.21
CA GLU A 415 -42.97 -25.60 -17.72
C GLU A 415 -43.07 -24.49 -16.66
N CYS A 416 -43.16 -24.86 -15.39
CA CYS A 416 -43.23 -23.90 -14.28
C CYS A 416 -41.84 -23.43 -13.86
N ALA A 417 -40.94 -24.39 -13.58
CA ALA A 417 -39.55 -24.23 -13.15
C ALA A 417 -39.31 -23.18 -12.04
N TYR A 418 -40.36 -22.79 -11.30
CA TYR A 418 -40.30 -21.73 -10.32
C TYR A 418 -39.36 -22.11 -9.19
N ARG A 419 -38.49 -21.18 -8.79
CA ARG A 419 -37.48 -21.37 -7.75
C ARG A 419 -37.90 -20.57 -6.50
N TRP A 420 -37.79 -21.18 -5.33
CA TRP A 420 -38.03 -20.51 -4.04
C TRP A 420 -37.06 -21.02 -2.98
N LYS A 421 -37.03 -20.36 -1.82
CA LYS A 421 -36.16 -20.75 -0.70
C LYS A 421 -36.93 -20.78 0.61
N GLU A 422 -36.43 -21.55 1.55
CA GLU A 422 -36.90 -21.65 2.93
C GLU A 422 -35.75 -21.39 3.91
#